data_AF-A0A150RBY6-F1
#
_entry.id   AF-A0A150RBY6-F1
#
_cell.length_a   1.000
_cell.length_b   1.000
_cell.length_c   1.000
_cell.angle_alpha   90.00
_cell.angle_beta   90.00
_cell.angle_gamma   90.00
#
_symmetry.space_group_name_H-M   'P 1'
#
loop_
_entity.id
_entity.type
_entity.pdbx_description
1 polymer ?
#
loop_
_entity_poly.entity_id
_entity_poly.type
_entity_poly.pdbx_seq_one_letter_code
_entity_poly.pdbx_strand_id
1 'polypeptide(L)'
;MAKRLDLILVIDVESTCWEGSPPEGEENEIIEIGVCTLEVASGRRRDRRSILVRPERSRVSPFCTALTTLTQADVDAGVSFKEACATLRGELKAQDRLWASYGDYDRRMFERQCEARGVPYPFGPSHLNVKSLFAVTHALSREIGMAEALERAGLPLAGTHHRGGDDAFNIAGLL
;
A
#
# COMPACT_ATOMS: atom_id res chain seq x y z
N MET A 1 21.66 -5.85 10.60
CA MET A 1 21.62 -7.12 9.84
C MET A 1 21.74 -6.80 8.36
N ALA A 2 22.28 -7.70 7.55
CA ALA A 2 22.28 -7.54 6.10
C ALA A 2 20.85 -7.63 5.57
N LYS A 3 20.49 -6.80 4.57
CA LYS A 3 19.17 -6.86 3.94
C LYS A 3 18.95 -8.22 3.29
N ARG A 4 17.74 -8.74 3.43
CA ARG A 4 17.26 -9.90 2.66
C ARG A 4 16.83 -9.41 1.28
N LEU A 5 17.44 -9.98 0.25
CA LEU A 5 17.19 -9.64 -1.16
C LEU A 5 16.46 -10.77 -1.90
N ASP A 6 15.77 -11.63 -1.14
CA ASP A 6 14.96 -12.74 -1.66
C ASP A 6 13.63 -12.25 -2.24
N LEU A 7 13.03 -11.25 -1.59
CA LEU A 7 11.73 -10.70 -1.92
C LEU A 7 11.73 -9.16 -1.85
N ILE A 8 10.92 -8.53 -2.70
CA ILE A 8 10.46 -7.16 -2.51
C ILE A 8 9.03 -7.22 -1.96
N LEU A 9 8.76 -6.43 -0.92
CA LEU A 9 7.41 -6.26 -0.39
C LEU A 9 6.75 -5.08 -1.10
N VAL A 10 5.84 -5.36 -2.03
CA VAL A 10 5.06 -4.31 -2.69
C VAL A 10 3.82 -4.05 -1.86
N ILE A 11 3.65 -2.79 -1.46
CA ILE A 11 2.61 -2.33 -0.54
C ILE A 11 1.81 -1.24 -1.23
N ASP A 12 0.51 -1.27 -1.02
CA ASP A 12 -0.42 -0.22 -1.42
C ASP A 12 -1.46 -0.07 -0.30
N VAL A 13 -1.71 1.14 0.17
CA VAL A 13 -2.66 1.39 1.27
C VAL A 13 -3.90 2.12 0.80
N GLU A 14 -5.05 1.63 1.25
CA GLU A 14 -6.27 2.43 1.24
C GLU A 14 -6.44 3.14 2.58
N SER A 15 -6.98 4.35 2.52
CA SER A 15 -7.22 5.17 3.69
C SER A 15 -8.62 5.76 3.69
N THR A 16 -9.17 6.05 4.88
CA THR A 16 -10.38 6.87 4.99
C THR A 16 -10.21 8.15 4.16
N CYS A 17 -11.22 8.49 3.38
CA CYS A 17 -11.19 9.65 2.49
C CYS A 17 -12.61 10.22 2.26
N TRP A 18 -12.66 11.44 1.73
CA TRP A 18 -13.88 12.19 1.48
C TRP A 18 -13.73 12.92 0.13
N GLU A 19 -14.85 13.36 -0.45
CA GLU A 19 -14.83 14.15 -1.70
C GLU A 19 -14.11 15.50 -1.53
N GLY A 20 -14.06 16.02 -0.30
CA GLY A 20 -13.33 17.22 0.07
C GLY A 20 -12.53 17.04 1.35
N SER A 21 -12.50 18.08 2.19
CA SER A 21 -11.81 18.04 3.48
C SER A 21 -12.41 16.99 4.43
N PRO A 22 -11.59 16.39 5.31
CA PRO A 22 -12.10 15.53 6.38
C PRO A 22 -13.09 16.30 7.27
N PRO A 23 -14.13 15.64 7.80
CA PRO A 23 -14.96 16.17 8.88
C PRO A 23 -14.13 16.59 10.08
N GLU A 24 -14.68 17.48 10.91
CA GLU A 24 -13.99 17.95 12.11
C GLU A 24 -13.62 16.79 13.05
N GLY A 25 -12.33 16.71 13.40
CA GLY A 25 -11.80 15.64 14.25
C GLY A 25 -11.45 14.34 13.53
N GLU A 26 -11.80 14.21 12.24
CA GLU A 26 -11.42 13.08 11.40
C GLU A 26 -10.10 13.34 10.65
N GLU A 27 -9.39 12.27 10.30
CA GLU A 27 -8.13 12.30 9.58
C GLU A 27 -8.04 11.07 8.65
N ASN A 28 -7.18 11.13 7.63
CA ASN A 28 -6.90 9.91 6.87
C ASN A 28 -6.24 8.88 7.81
N GLU A 29 -6.84 7.71 7.89
CA GLU A 29 -6.32 6.52 8.58
C GLU A 29 -6.24 5.39 7.59
N ILE A 30 -5.15 4.62 7.62
CA ILE A 30 -5.01 3.38 6.86
C ILE A 30 -6.12 2.42 7.29
N ILE A 31 -6.88 1.93 6.31
CA ILE A 31 -8.00 0.98 6.49
C ILE A 31 -7.78 -0.34 5.74
N GLU A 32 -6.85 -0.39 4.80
CA GLU A 32 -6.38 -1.61 4.15
C GLU A 32 -4.89 -1.47 3.87
N ILE A 33 -4.13 -2.53 4.16
CA ILE A 33 -2.75 -2.67 3.71
C ILE A 33 -2.71 -3.82 2.72
N GLY A 34 -2.63 -3.45 1.44
CA GLY A 34 -2.32 -4.34 0.34
C GLY A 34 -0.89 -4.85 0.39
N VAL A 35 -0.70 -6.13 0.10
CA VAL A 35 0.61 -6.78 0.08
C VAL A 35 0.70 -7.74 -1.11
N CYS A 36 1.74 -7.53 -1.91
CA CYS A 36 2.25 -8.51 -2.85
C CYS A 36 3.74 -8.75 -2.58
N THR A 37 4.14 -10.02 -2.44
CA THR A 37 5.57 -10.37 -2.40
C THR A 37 6.05 -10.72 -3.81
N LEU A 38 7.11 -10.04 -4.24
CA LEU A 38 7.75 -10.23 -5.53
C LEU A 38 9.09 -10.96 -5.35
N GLU A 39 9.25 -12.12 -5.97
CA GLU A 39 10.52 -12.84 -6.01
C GLU A 39 11.55 -12.13 -6.87
N VAL A 40 12.69 -11.76 -6.28
CA VAL A 40 13.75 -11.05 -7.00
C VAL A 40 14.36 -11.93 -8.09
N ALA A 41 14.57 -13.22 -7.82
CA ALA A 41 15.27 -14.11 -8.76
C ALA A 41 14.43 -14.49 -10.00
N SER A 42 13.10 -14.50 -9.87
CA SER A 42 12.20 -15.00 -10.92
C SER A 42 11.20 -13.98 -11.45
N GLY A 43 11.06 -12.82 -10.79
CA GLY A 43 9.99 -11.86 -11.08
C GLY A 43 8.59 -12.38 -10.74
N ARG A 44 8.47 -13.53 -10.05
CA ARG A 44 7.17 -14.13 -9.75
C ARG A 44 6.50 -13.39 -8.58
N ARG A 45 5.29 -12.88 -8.83
CA ARG A 45 4.35 -12.39 -7.81
C ARG A 45 3.73 -13.59 -7.09
N ARG A 46 3.80 -13.63 -5.76
CA ARG A 46 3.27 -14.77 -4.97
C ARG A 46 1.95 -14.46 -4.27
N ASP A 47 1.86 -13.29 -3.66
CA ASP A 47 0.75 -12.95 -2.77
C ASP A 47 -0.13 -11.85 -3.37
N ARG A 48 -1.42 -11.93 -3.09
CA ARG A 48 -2.41 -10.87 -3.29
C ARG A 48 -3.23 -10.82 -2.01
N ARG A 49 -2.67 -10.15 -1.00
CA ARG A 49 -3.19 -10.15 0.37
C ARG A 49 -3.62 -8.74 0.76
N SER A 50 -4.71 -8.67 1.50
CA SER A 50 -5.14 -7.45 2.18
C SER A 50 -5.16 -7.68 3.69
N ILE A 51 -4.63 -6.72 4.44
CA ILE A 51 -4.79 -6.64 5.90
C ILE A 51 -5.74 -5.48 6.16
N LEU A 52 -6.99 -5.77 6.51
CA LEU A 52 -7.95 -4.72 6.88
C LEU A 52 -7.62 -4.17 8.26
N VAL A 53 -7.67 -2.84 8.37
CA VAL A 53 -7.30 -2.09 9.56
C VAL A 53 -8.51 -1.31 10.05
N ARG A 54 -8.85 -1.46 11.32
CA ARG A 54 -9.92 -0.71 11.95
C ARG A 54 -9.46 0.72 12.25
N PRO A 55 -10.12 1.76 11.69
CA PRO A 55 -9.81 3.15 12.01
C PRO A 55 -10.22 3.48 13.46
N GLU A 56 -9.51 4.41 14.10
CA GLU A 56 -9.74 4.78 15.51
C GLU A 56 -10.43 6.14 15.67
N ARG A 57 -10.22 7.05 14.71
CA ARG A 57 -10.68 8.44 14.77
C ARG A 57 -11.61 8.80 13.63
N SER A 58 -11.71 7.96 12.60
CA SER A 58 -12.46 8.28 11.38
C SER A 58 -13.38 7.17 10.95
N ARG A 59 -14.37 7.53 10.15
CA ARG A 59 -15.33 6.60 9.56
C ARG A 59 -15.14 6.52 8.06
N VAL A 60 -15.48 5.36 7.51
CA VAL A 60 -15.51 5.16 6.06
C VAL A 60 -16.69 5.97 5.51
N SER A 61 -16.39 6.98 4.72
CA SER A 61 -17.41 7.78 4.05
C SER A 61 -18.03 7.02 2.86
N PRO A 62 -19.21 7.44 2.36
CA PRO A 62 -19.75 6.90 1.11
C PRO A 62 -18.82 7.05 -0.08
N PHE A 63 -18.06 8.15 -0.14
CA PHE A 63 -17.05 8.38 -1.17
C PHE A 63 -15.92 7.34 -1.07
N CYS A 64 -15.41 7.11 0.14
CA CYS A 64 -14.39 6.10 0.40
C CYS A 64 -14.88 4.68 0.06
N THR A 65 -16.14 4.36 0.39
CA THR A 65 -16.75 3.08 -0.01
C THR A 65 -16.87 2.96 -1.52
N ALA A 66 -17.30 4.01 -2.22
CA ALA A 66 -17.43 3.98 -3.69
C ALA A 66 -16.08 3.80 -4.38
N LEU A 67 -15.02 4.40 -3.81
CA LEU A 67 -13.66 4.31 -4.33
C LEU A 67 -13.05 2.93 -4.06
N THR A 68 -13.02 2.51 -2.79
CA THR A 68 -12.27 1.34 -2.32
C THR A 68 -13.09 0.05 -2.24
N THR A 69 -14.41 0.16 -2.41
CA THR A 69 -15.42 -0.89 -2.13
C THR A 69 -15.49 -1.37 -0.68
N LEU A 70 -14.65 -0.86 0.23
CA LEU A 70 -14.68 -1.22 1.64
C LEU A 70 -15.83 -0.51 2.34
N THR A 71 -16.62 -1.26 3.09
CA THR A 71 -17.67 -0.71 3.95
C THR A 71 -17.15 -0.46 5.36
N GLN A 72 -17.89 0.32 6.14
CA GLN A 72 -17.58 0.49 7.57
C GLN A 72 -17.54 -0.86 8.30
N ALA A 73 -18.45 -1.79 7.96
CA ALA A 73 -18.49 -3.11 8.59
C ALA A 73 -17.25 -3.95 8.28
N ASP A 74 -16.70 -3.83 7.07
CA ASP A 74 -15.47 -4.53 6.69
C ASP A 74 -14.28 -4.05 7.52
N VAL A 75 -14.12 -2.73 7.65
CA VAL A 75 -12.98 -2.17 8.41
C VAL A 75 -13.17 -2.31 9.93
N ASP A 76 -14.41 -2.30 10.43
CA ASP A 76 -14.71 -2.55 11.84
C ASP A 76 -14.32 -3.97 12.28
N ALA A 77 -14.36 -4.93 11.35
CA ALA A 77 -13.88 -6.30 11.54
C ALA A 77 -12.36 -6.47 11.34
N GLY A 78 -11.68 -5.40 10.91
CA GLY A 78 -10.23 -5.36 10.73
C GLY A 78 -9.44 -5.44 12.05
N VAL A 79 -8.14 -5.68 11.93
CA VAL A 79 -7.20 -5.65 13.07
C VAL A 79 -6.86 -4.21 13.45
N SER A 80 -6.25 -4.00 14.62
CA SER A 80 -5.71 -2.66 14.93
C SER A 80 -4.52 -2.32 14.02
N PHE A 81 -4.27 -1.02 13.80
CA PHE A 81 -3.10 -0.56 13.05
C PHE A 81 -1.78 -1.10 13.61
N LYS A 82 -1.69 -1.22 14.94
CA LYS A 82 -0.54 -1.79 15.64
C LYS A 82 -0.33 -3.27 15.31
N GLU A 83 -1.39 -4.06 15.26
CA GLU A 83 -1.32 -5.50 14.89
C GLU A 83 -0.97 -5.69 13.43
N ALA A 84 -1.50 -4.84 12.53
CA ALA A 84 -1.13 -4.85 11.13
C ALA A 84 0.37 -4.55 10.95
N CYS A 85 0.89 -3.52 11.62
CA CYS A 85 2.33 -3.21 11.62
C CYS A 85 3.16 -4.35 12.20
N ALA A 86 2.70 -4.99 13.28
CA ALA A 86 3.37 -6.16 13.86
C ALA A 86 3.43 -7.34 12.88
N THR A 87 2.37 -7.54 12.08
CA THR A 87 2.32 -8.57 11.02
C THR A 87 3.36 -8.30 9.93
N LEU A 88 3.45 -7.06 9.43
CA LEU A 88 4.46 -6.66 8.45
C LEU A 88 5.89 -6.93 8.96
N ARG A 89 6.17 -6.56 10.22
CA ARG A 89 7.49 -6.76 10.84
C ARG A 89 7.82 -8.23 11.10
N GLY A 90 6.88 -8.95 11.71
CA GLY A 90 7.09 -10.30 12.22
C GLY A 90 7.04 -11.36 11.12
N GLU A 91 5.94 -11.38 10.38
CA GLU A 91 5.64 -12.39 9.35
C GLU A 91 6.41 -12.08 8.06
N LEU A 92 6.27 -10.85 7.56
CA LEU A 92 6.83 -10.46 6.26
C LEU A 92 8.28 -9.94 6.34
N LYS A 93 8.84 -9.82 7.56
CA LYS A 93 10.21 -9.33 7.78
C LYS A 93 10.45 -7.98 7.10
N ALA A 94 9.47 -7.08 7.15
CA ALA A 94 9.49 -5.78 6.46
C ALA A 94 10.64 -4.85 6.88
N GLN A 95 11.23 -5.06 8.08
CA GLN A 95 12.41 -4.32 8.52
C GLN A 95 13.70 -4.75 7.81
N ASP A 96 13.74 -5.98 7.32
CA ASP A 96 14.94 -6.59 6.72
C ASP A 96 14.89 -6.65 5.19
N ARG A 97 13.77 -6.28 4.57
CA ARG A 97 13.54 -6.37 3.11
C ARG A 97 13.37 -4.99 2.49
N LEU A 98 13.66 -4.90 1.18
CA LEU A 98 13.22 -3.76 0.38
C LEU A 98 11.70 -3.79 0.29
N TRP A 99 11.07 -2.64 0.44
CA TRP A 99 9.65 -2.49 0.16
C TRP A 99 9.43 -1.40 -0.90
N ALA A 100 8.32 -1.49 -1.61
CA ALA A 100 7.99 -0.62 -2.71
C ALA A 100 6.52 -0.23 -2.67
N SER A 101 6.19 0.95 -3.22
CA SER A 101 4.81 1.38 -3.45
C SER A 101 4.72 2.31 -4.66
N TYR A 102 3.52 2.65 -5.11
CA TYR A 102 3.30 3.44 -6.32
C TYR A 102 3.21 4.95 -6.02
N GLY A 103 4.31 5.48 -5.50
CA GLY A 103 4.42 6.87 -5.08
C GLY A 103 4.87 6.98 -3.63
N ASP A 104 4.83 8.19 -3.10
CA ASP A 104 5.26 8.50 -1.74
C ASP A 104 4.12 8.46 -0.71
N TYR A 105 2.86 8.33 -1.17
CA TYR A 105 1.68 8.46 -0.31
C TYR A 105 1.68 7.42 0.80
N ASP A 106 1.88 6.14 0.47
CA ASP A 106 1.86 5.01 1.42
C ASP A 106 2.91 5.20 2.50
N ARG A 107 4.14 5.55 2.09
CA ARG A 107 5.25 5.80 3.02
C ARG A 107 4.90 6.91 4.00
N ARG A 108 4.39 8.04 3.51
CA ARG A 108 3.99 9.19 4.32
C ARG A 108 2.81 8.87 5.23
N MET A 109 1.86 8.04 4.78
CA MET A 109 0.74 7.59 5.60
C MET A 109 1.21 6.72 6.77
N PHE A 110 2.09 5.74 6.51
CA PHE A 110 2.68 4.95 7.59
C PHE A 110 3.50 5.81 8.55
N GLU A 111 4.37 6.71 8.05
CA GLU A 111 5.17 7.62 8.88
C GLU A 111 4.28 8.44 9.82
N ARG A 112 3.28 9.13 9.27
CA ARG A 112 2.33 9.95 10.03
C ARG A 112 1.54 9.16 11.06
N GLN A 113 0.92 8.05 10.66
CA GLN A 113 0.04 7.29 11.55
C GLN A 113 0.84 6.54 12.62
N CYS A 114 2.04 6.06 12.29
CA CYS A 114 2.96 5.49 13.28
C CYS A 114 3.35 6.51 14.35
N GLU A 115 3.76 7.72 13.93
CA GLU A 115 4.10 8.81 14.85
C GLU A 115 2.89 9.19 15.73
N ALA A 116 1.74 9.43 15.12
CA ALA A 116 0.53 9.86 15.82
C ALA A 116 -0.03 8.82 16.81
N ARG A 117 0.26 7.52 16.61
CA ARG A 117 -0.21 6.42 17.46
C ARG A 117 0.87 5.79 18.33
N GLY A 118 2.12 6.28 18.26
CA GLY A 118 3.25 5.67 18.96
C GLY A 118 3.51 4.22 18.55
N VAL A 119 3.19 3.86 17.31
CA VAL A 119 3.41 2.51 16.75
C VAL A 119 4.79 2.47 16.09
N PRO A 120 5.64 1.46 16.36
CA PRO A 120 6.92 1.33 15.67
C PRO A 120 6.74 1.17 14.15
N TYR A 121 7.42 2.02 13.38
CA TYR A 121 7.39 1.97 11.92
C TYR A 121 7.79 0.58 11.40
N PRO A 122 6.98 -0.06 10.51
CA PRO A 122 7.14 -1.47 10.21
C PRO A 122 8.24 -1.80 9.19
N PHE A 123 8.71 -0.82 8.43
CA PHE A 123 9.66 -1.03 7.33
C PHE A 123 11.10 -0.65 7.70
N GLY A 124 12.04 -1.16 6.89
CA GLY A 124 13.42 -0.68 6.89
C GLY A 124 13.56 0.69 6.20
N PRO A 125 14.76 1.29 6.20
CA PRO A 125 15.00 2.64 5.68
C PRO A 125 15.00 2.72 4.14
N SER A 126 14.63 1.65 3.44
CA SER A 126 14.73 1.58 1.99
C SER A 126 13.37 1.29 1.39
N HIS A 127 12.82 2.33 0.80
CA HIS A 127 11.60 2.34 0.02
C HIS A 127 11.97 2.56 -1.45
N LEU A 128 11.31 1.82 -2.33
CA LEU A 128 11.37 2.03 -3.76
C LEU A 128 10.05 2.64 -4.25
N ASN A 129 10.11 3.86 -4.75
CA ASN A 129 8.98 4.49 -5.42
C ASN A 129 8.89 3.97 -6.87
N VAL A 130 7.96 3.04 -7.12
CA VAL A 130 7.76 2.38 -8.42
C VAL A 130 7.31 3.39 -9.48
N LYS A 131 6.51 4.39 -9.11
CA LYS A 131 6.02 5.42 -10.02
C LYS A 131 7.16 6.25 -10.61
N SER A 132 8.10 6.68 -9.76
CA SER A 132 9.28 7.42 -10.21
C SER A 132 10.23 6.52 -10.99
N LEU A 133 10.45 5.28 -10.53
CA LEU A 133 11.31 4.30 -11.23
C LEU A 133 10.78 4.05 -12.65
N PHE A 134 9.49 3.77 -12.79
CA PHE A 134 8.85 3.49 -14.07
C PHE A 134 9.00 4.67 -15.05
N ALA A 135 8.79 5.90 -14.58
CA ALA A 135 8.96 7.10 -15.40
C ALA A 135 10.39 7.25 -15.92
N VAL A 136 11.39 7.02 -15.05
CA VAL A 136 12.81 7.13 -15.43
C VAL A 136 13.21 6.01 -16.39
N THR A 137 12.82 4.76 -16.14
CA THR A 137 13.21 3.61 -16.97
C THR A 137 12.54 3.60 -18.34
N HIS A 138 11.39 4.25 -18.48
CA HIS A 138 10.67 4.39 -19.75
C HIS A 138 10.86 5.77 -20.40
N ALA A 139 11.79 6.59 -19.88
CA ALA A 139 12.10 7.93 -20.39
C ALA A 139 10.87 8.85 -20.55
N LEU A 140 9.94 8.79 -19.59
CA LEU A 140 8.75 9.63 -19.58
C LEU A 140 9.09 11.06 -19.12
N SER A 141 8.41 12.05 -19.69
CA SER A 141 8.58 13.46 -19.30
C SER A 141 7.98 13.80 -17.93
N ARG A 142 7.14 12.92 -17.39
CA ARG A 142 6.50 13.03 -16.07
C ARG A 142 6.10 11.66 -15.56
N GLU A 143 5.84 11.59 -14.26
CA GLU A 143 5.20 10.42 -13.67
C GLU A 143 3.75 10.27 -14.13
N ILE A 144 3.28 9.01 -14.20
CA ILE A 144 1.94 8.64 -14.65
C ILE A 144 1.22 7.77 -13.61
N GLY A 145 -0.10 7.64 -13.72
CA GLY A 145 -0.90 6.77 -12.84
C GLY A 145 -0.64 5.28 -13.10
N MET A 146 -0.96 4.43 -12.13
CA MET A 146 -0.70 2.98 -12.22
C MET A 146 -1.41 2.35 -13.42
N ALA A 147 -2.69 2.69 -13.65
CA ALA A 147 -3.46 2.16 -14.77
C ALA A 147 -2.82 2.49 -16.13
N GLU A 148 -2.34 3.73 -16.32
CA GLU A 148 -1.62 4.12 -17.54
C GLU A 148 -0.27 3.38 -17.67
N ALA A 149 0.44 3.16 -16.56
CA ALA A 149 1.69 2.41 -16.57
C ALA A 149 1.47 0.94 -16.97
N LEU A 150 0.41 0.30 -16.46
CA LEU A 150 0.03 -1.07 -16.83
C LEU A 150 -0.31 -1.16 -18.32
N GLU A 151 -1.12 -0.23 -18.84
CA GLU A 151 -1.47 -0.18 -20.26
C GLU A 151 -0.21 -0.07 -21.15
N ARG A 152 0.72 0.83 -20.80
CA ARG A 152 1.99 0.99 -21.52
C ARG A 152 2.89 -0.25 -21.44
N ALA A 153 2.83 -0.97 -20.32
CA ALA A 153 3.55 -2.24 -20.14
C ALA A 153 2.86 -3.42 -20.84
N GLY A 154 1.69 -3.22 -21.48
CA GLY A 154 0.90 -4.29 -22.08
C GLY A 154 0.31 -5.26 -21.06
N LEU A 155 0.14 -4.81 -19.81
CA LEU A 155 -0.39 -5.60 -18.71
C LEU A 155 -1.85 -5.24 -18.44
N PRO A 156 -2.77 -6.21 -18.35
CA PRO A 156 -4.13 -5.93 -17.91
C PRO A 156 -4.14 -5.61 -16.41
N LEU A 157 -5.04 -4.71 -16.00
CA LEU A 157 -5.35 -4.53 -14.58
C LEU A 157 -6.02 -5.79 -14.05
N ALA A 158 -5.43 -6.40 -13.02
CA ALA A 158 -5.90 -7.65 -12.47
C ALA A 158 -6.58 -7.42 -11.12
N GLY A 159 -7.90 -7.60 -11.05
CA GLY A 159 -8.71 -7.40 -9.84
C GLY A 159 -9.51 -6.09 -9.89
N THR A 160 -9.80 -5.53 -8.72
CA THR A 160 -10.55 -4.29 -8.55
C THR A 160 -9.56 -3.16 -8.22
N HIS A 161 -9.57 -2.09 -9.02
CA HIS A 161 -8.78 -0.90 -8.74
C HIS A 161 -9.22 -0.27 -7.41
N HIS A 162 -8.28 0.26 -6.62
CA HIS A 162 -8.49 0.75 -5.25
C HIS A 162 -8.85 -0.36 -4.24
N ARG A 163 -8.40 -1.58 -4.51
CA ARG A 163 -8.23 -2.61 -3.50
C ARG A 163 -6.75 -2.79 -3.30
N GLY A 164 -6.26 -2.50 -2.09
CA GLY A 164 -4.83 -2.47 -1.82
C GLY A 164 -4.14 -3.77 -2.23
N GLY A 165 -4.75 -4.93 -1.97
CA GLY A 165 -4.17 -6.22 -2.35
C GLY A 165 -4.02 -6.40 -3.87
N ASP A 166 -4.99 -5.93 -4.65
CA ASP A 166 -4.98 -5.99 -6.11
C ASP A 166 -4.02 -4.95 -6.69
N ASP A 167 -4.05 -3.73 -6.18
CA ASP A 167 -3.15 -2.65 -6.62
C ASP A 167 -1.70 -3.00 -6.28
N ALA A 168 -1.39 -3.50 -5.09
CA ALA A 168 -0.05 -4.02 -4.77
C ALA A 168 0.41 -5.13 -5.73
N PHE A 169 -0.49 -6.02 -6.16
CA PHE A 169 -0.17 -7.07 -7.14
C PHE A 169 0.09 -6.50 -8.54
N ASN A 170 -0.66 -5.49 -8.95
CA ASN A 170 -0.47 -4.81 -10.22
C ASN A 170 0.83 -4.01 -10.23
N ILE A 171 1.11 -3.25 -9.17
CA ILE A 171 2.37 -2.50 -8.97
C ILE A 171 3.57 -3.44 -9.03
N ALA A 172 3.48 -4.62 -8.41
CA ALA A 172 4.54 -5.62 -8.48
C ALA A 172 4.82 -6.12 -9.90
N GLY A 173 3.86 -6.01 -10.83
CA GLY A 173 4.06 -6.35 -12.24
C GLY A 173 4.77 -5.25 -13.05
N LEU A 174 4.93 -4.05 -12.48
CA LEU A 174 5.64 -2.92 -13.10
C LEU A 174 7.13 -2.85 -12.69
N LEU A 175 7.57 -3.78 -11.83
CA LEU A 175 8.95 -3.98 -11.40
C LEU A 175 9.58 -5.14 -12.17
#